data_AF-K0QYB5-F1
#
_entry.id   AF-K0QYB5-F1
#
_cell.length_a   1.000
_cell.length_b   1.000
_cell.length_c   1.000
_cell.angle_alpha   90.00
_cell.angle_beta   90.00
_cell.angle_gamma   90.00
#
_symmetry.space_group_name_H-M   'P 1'
#
loop_
_entity.id
_entity.type
_entity.pdbx_description
1 polymer ?
#
loop_
_entity_poly.entity_id
_entity_poly.type
_entity_poly.pdbx_seq_one_letter_code
_entity_poly.pdbx_strand_id
1 'polypeptide(L)'
;MTTLGLVVGQGGGDMSNSIKALERPSFCFDLVIQCLQCMLSDKAVSEAMAGTCQTWFPARRFEKIISYYLTEMKDIKNYLQSPQSPISDDHIGVRYRLNDFVGRSIRFHLREILDTIPEGVIDFRVEKCAAERWGRVVEDGSVSSIMNFALERVNELALLYPSLFEFGEQRIPAFFKRSTSVRALSMKREDWRLLDEEGYEELLTDIVEARTFLLGARACTYTLDLLTWPGLKEHATNQGGFEAAEAIATTFRRLSIHSSSEHQHFALLADVRDLVSMLKDLSGLERTMAECEKFILSLIKKIANLPTSYKRKGGFISNIRACLYDSKGEHFPKAIKKAITESA
;
A
#
# COMPACT_ATOMS: atom_id res chain seq x y z
N MET A 1 35.10 -30.86 19.23
CA MET A 1 34.23 -29.72 19.56
C MET A 1 34.57 -28.59 18.60
N THR A 2 33.82 -28.48 17.51
CA THR A 2 34.05 -27.50 16.46
C THR A 2 32.81 -26.63 16.35
N THR A 3 33.01 -25.38 16.75
CA THR A 3 32.26 -24.13 16.57
C THR A 3 31.12 -24.17 15.54
N LEU A 4 29.97 -24.71 15.93
CA LEU A 4 28.70 -24.69 15.17
C LEU A 4 27.74 -23.62 15.72
N GLY A 5 28.29 -22.57 16.33
CA GLY A 5 27.55 -21.53 17.06
C GLY A 5 27.55 -20.13 16.43
N LEU A 6 28.09 -19.96 15.21
CA LEU A 6 28.23 -18.63 14.58
C LEU A 6 27.47 -18.43 13.27
N VAL A 7 26.64 -19.39 12.84
CA VAL A 7 25.78 -19.24 11.66
C VAL A 7 24.31 -19.19 12.07
N VAL A 8 23.99 -18.27 12.99
CA VAL A 8 22.63 -17.76 13.15
C VAL A 8 22.60 -16.43 12.41
N GLY A 9 22.38 -16.48 11.10
CA GLY A 9 22.10 -15.29 10.31
C GLY A 9 20.76 -14.69 10.76
N GLN A 10 20.83 -13.66 11.59
CA GLN A 10 19.70 -12.76 11.82
C GLN A 10 19.32 -12.10 10.49
N GLY A 11 18.09 -12.32 10.02
CA GLY A 11 17.34 -11.44 9.12
C GLY A 11 17.84 -11.25 7.69
N GLY A 12 17.00 -11.56 6.70
CA GLY A 12 16.77 -10.73 5.50
C GLY A 12 17.91 -10.42 4.53
N GLY A 13 19.14 -10.87 4.78
CA GLY A 13 20.26 -10.72 3.87
C GLY A 13 20.14 -11.65 2.68
N ASP A 14 20.76 -11.25 1.57
CA ASP A 14 20.98 -12.06 0.38
C ASP A 14 21.32 -13.51 0.77
N MET A 15 20.38 -14.43 0.49
CA MET A 15 20.54 -15.84 0.81
C MET A 15 21.71 -16.47 0.05
N SER A 16 22.31 -15.78 -0.93
CA SER A 16 23.45 -16.28 -1.68
C SER A 16 24.60 -16.72 -0.77
N ASN A 17 24.84 -16.06 0.37
CA ASN A 17 25.91 -16.47 1.29
C ASN A 17 25.57 -17.74 2.10
N SER A 18 24.32 -17.87 2.58
CA SER A 18 23.84 -19.09 3.24
C SER A 18 23.73 -20.27 2.26
N ILE A 19 23.42 -19.99 0.99
CA ILE A 19 23.29 -20.98 -0.09
C ILE A 19 24.68 -21.39 -0.63
N LYS A 20 25.65 -20.47 -0.69
CA LYS A 20 27.07 -20.77 -1.00
C LYS A 20 27.76 -21.56 0.12
N ALA A 21 27.29 -21.43 1.37
CA ALA A 21 27.78 -22.21 2.50
C ALA A 21 27.32 -23.69 2.46
N LEU A 22 26.27 -24.00 1.69
CA LEU A 22 25.91 -25.37 1.37
C LEU A 22 26.85 -25.86 0.28
N GLU A 23 27.65 -26.90 0.53
CA GLU A 23 28.63 -27.38 -0.45
C GLU A 23 27.98 -27.86 -1.78
N ARG A 24 26.66 -28.12 -1.80
CA ARG A 24 25.85 -28.47 -2.99
C ARG A 24 24.36 -28.11 -2.84
N PRO A 25 23.94 -26.85 -2.97
CA PRO A 25 22.57 -26.43 -2.65
C PRO A 25 21.51 -27.15 -3.49
N SER A 26 21.75 -27.38 -4.79
CA SER A 26 20.81 -28.14 -5.64
C SER A 26 20.56 -29.56 -5.13
N PHE A 27 21.60 -30.24 -4.66
CA PHE A 27 21.50 -31.60 -4.13
C PHE A 27 20.73 -31.63 -2.80
N CYS A 28 20.92 -30.62 -1.94
CA CYS A 28 20.15 -30.49 -0.70
C CYS A 28 18.66 -30.27 -0.99
N PHE A 29 18.31 -29.44 -1.98
CA PHE A 29 16.91 -29.26 -2.38
C PHE A 29 16.33 -30.53 -3.01
N ASP A 30 17.09 -31.24 -3.84
CA ASP A 30 16.65 -32.53 -4.40
C ASP A 30 16.26 -33.54 -3.31
N LEU A 31 17.12 -33.66 -2.28
CA LEU A 31 16.85 -34.54 -1.16
C LEU A 31 15.60 -34.12 -0.37
N VAL A 32 15.46 -32.83 -0.06
CA VAL A 32 14.30 -32.31 0.67
C VAL A 32 13.01 -32.49 -0.13
N ILE A 33 13.03 -32.19 -1.43
CA ILE A 33 11.90 -32.40 -2.34
C ILE A 33 11.50 -33.88 -2.34
N GLN A 34 12.47 -34.78 -2.45
CA GLN A 34 12.23 -36.23 -2.43
C GLN A 34 11.62 -36.68 -1.10
N CYS A 35 12.14 -36.21 0.04
CA CYS A 35 11.57 -36.50 1.36
C CYS A 35 10.12 -36.03 1.47
N LEU A 36 9.83 -34.79 1.05
CA LEU A 36 8.47 -34.23 1.09
C LEU A 36 7.51 -34.98 0.15
N GLN A 37 7.99 -35.46 -1.01
CA GLN A 37 7.20 -36.33 -1.91
C GLN A 37 6.89 -37.68 -1.26
N CYS A 38 7.87 -38.30 -0.59
CA CYS A 38 7.64 -39.53 0.16
C CYS A 38 6.63 -39.31 1.29
N MET A 39 6.75 -38.22 2.04
CA MET A 39 5.83 -37.86 3.11
C MET A 39 4.39 -37.62 2.63
N LEU A 40 4.19 -37.05 1.43
CA LEU A 40 2.86 -36.89 0.84
C LEU A 40 2.27 -38.20 0.31
N SER A 41 3.12 -39.14 -0.08
CA SER A 41 2.70 -40.43 -0.65
C SER A 41 2.25 -41.41 0.43
N ASP A 42 2.64 -41.18 1.69
CA ASP A 42 2.31 -42.01 2.83
C ASP A 42 1.38 -41.28 3.82
N LYS A 43 0.11 -41.69 3.87
CA LYS A 43 -0.90 -41.12 4.77
C LYS A 43 -0.55 -41.29 6.25
N ALA A 44 0.21 -42.34 6.61
CA ALA A 44 0.61 -42.59 7.99
C ALA A 44 1.49 -41.47 8.55
N VAL A 45 2.22 -40.74 7.68
CA VAL A 45 3.05 -39.60 8.07
C VAL A 45 2.19 -38.46 8.63
N SER A 46 1.10 -38.11 7.95
CA SER A 46 0.21 -37.02 8.40
C SER A 46 -0.54 -37.38 9.69
N GLU A 47 -0.87 -38.66 9.88
CA GLU A 47 -1.46 -39.20 11.10
C GLU A 47 -0.46 -39.18 12.27
N ALA A 48 0.79 -39.60 12.02
CA ALA A 48 1.86 -39.54 13.01
C ALA A 48 2.17 -38.10 13.43
N MET A 49 2.22 -37.16 12.48
CA MET A 49 2.39 -35.73 12.76
C MET A 49 1.24 -35.17 13.59
N ALA A 50 0.00 -35.49 13.25
CA ALA A 50 -1.16 -35.12 14.07
C ALA A 50 -1.10 -35.69 15.49
N GLY A 51 -0.61 -36.92 15.64
CA GLY A 51 -0.40 -37.57 16.94
C GLY A 51 0.68 -36.92 17.81
N THR A 52 1.56 -36.09 17.23
CA THR A 52 2.59 -35.34 17.98
C THR A 52 2.09 -34.01 18.54
N CYS A 53 0.92 -33.54 18.11
CA CYS A 53 0.33 -32.32 18.64
C CYS A 53 -0.27 -32.55 20.03
N GLN A 54 -0.04 -31.61 20.96
CA GLN A 54 -0.59 -31.67 22.32
C GLN A 54 -2.13 -31.57 22.35
N THR A 55 -2.72 -30.99 21.30
CA THR A 55 -4.17 -30.88 21.11
C THR A 55 -4.57 -31.54 19.80
N TRP A 56 -5.84 -31.97 19.70
CA TRP A 56 -6.35 -32.62 18.49
C TRP A 56 -6.15 -31.71 17.27
N PHE A 57 -5.42 -32.22 16.28
CA PHE A 57 -5.16 -31.52 15.03
C PHE A 57 -5.47 -32.42 13.82
N PRO A 58 -6.22 -31.95 12.81
CA PRO A 58 -6.61 -32.81 11.69
C PRO A 58 -5.40 -33.23 10.85
N ALA A 59 -5.18 -34.54 10.67
CA ALA A 59 -4.10 -35.10 9.82
C ALA A 59 -4.09 -34.52 8.40
N ARG A 60 -5.27 -34.31 7.79
CA ARG A 60 -5.41 -33.67 6.46
C ARG A 60 -4.79 -32.28 6.35
N ARG A 61 -4.64 -31.55 7.47
CA ARG A 61 -3.95 -30.25 7.47
C ARG A 61 -2.45 -30.43 7.26
N PHE A 62 -1.85 -31.51 7.77
CA PHE A 62 -0.44 -31.83 7.53
C PHE A 62 -0.18 -32.21 6.08
N GLU A 63 -1.06 -32.97 5.44
CA GLU A 63 -0.97 -33.24 3.99
C GLU A 63 -0.88 -31.94 3.19
N LYS A 64 -1.75 -30.97 3.51
CA LYS A 64 -1.76 -29.65 2.87
C LYS A 64 -0.52 -28.82 3.18
N ILE A 65 0.04 -28.93 4.39
CA ILE A 65 1.28 -28.23 4.77
C ILE A 65 2.49 -28.83 4.04
N ILE A 66 2.59 -30.16 3.99
CA ILE A 66 3.69 -30.86 3.30
C ILE A 66 3.63 -30.55 1.79
N SER A 67 2.43 -30.48 1.19
CA SER A 67 2.28 -30.09 -0.21
C SER A 67 2.72 -28.66 -0.48
N TYR A 68 2.44 -27.74 0.46
CA TYR A 68 2.95 -26.38 0.36
C TYR A 68 4.48 -26.30 0.43
N TYR A 69 5.11 -27.00 1.37
CA TYR A 69 6.57 -27.03 1.45
C TYR A 69 7.20 -27.71 0.23
N LEU A 70 6.56 -28.76 -0.31
CA LEU A 70 7.04 -29.44 -1.51
C LEU A 70 7.08 -28.49 -2.71
N THR A 71 5.98 -27.77 -2.95
CA THR A 71 5.89 -26.79 -4.03
C THR A 71 6.93 -25.70 -3.84
N GLU A 72 7.07 -25.17 -2.63
CA GLU A 72 8.05 -24.13 -2.30
C GLU A 72 9.51 -24.57 -2.56
N MET A 73 9.90 -25.78 -2.14
CA MET A 73 11.27 -26.28 -2.34
C MET A 73 11.58 -26.51 -3.83
N LYS A 74 10.59 -26.96 -4.62
CA LYS A 74 10.72 -27.07 -6.08
C LYS A 74 10.93 -25.70 -6.71
N ASP A 75 10.21 -24.70 -6.26
CA ASP A 75 10.29 -23.34 -6.80
C ASP A 75 11.63 -22.69 -6.48
N ILE A 76 12.12 -22.80 -5.24
CA ILE A 76 13.45 -22.31 -4.85
C ILE A 76 14.54 -22.99 -5.69
N LYS A 77 14.44 -24.31 -5.87
CA LYS A 77 15.38 -25.06 -6.72
C LYS A 77 15.36 -24.55 -8.16
N ASN A 78 14.18 -24.35 -8.74
CA ASN A 78 14.04 -23.84 -10.11
C ASN A 78 14.64 -22.44 -10.26
N TYR A 79 14.40 -21.55 -9.30
CA TYR A 79 14.98 -20.20 -9.27
C TYR A 79 16.52 -20.23 -9.22
N LEU A 80 17.11 -21.11 -8.40
CA LEU A 80 18.56 -21.26 -8.31
C LEU A 80 19.20 -21.83 -9.58
N GLN A 81 18.47 -22.65 -10.33
CA GLN A 81 18.96 -23.27 -11.57
C GLN A 81 18.83 -22.35 -12.79
N SER A 82 17.85 -21.45 -12.78
CA SER A 82 17.64 -20.48 -13.86
C SER A 82 17.06 -19.17 -13.30
N PRO A 83 17.92 -18.22 -12.89
CA PRO A 83 17.49 -16.93 -12.33
C PRO A 83 16.68 -16.06 -13.30
N GLN A 84 16.72 -16.39 -14.60
CA GLN A 84 15.99 -15.70 -15.66
C GLN A 84 14.68 -16.38 -16.05
N SER A 85 14.36 -17.55 -15.49
CA SER A 85 13.05 -18.15 -15.71
C SER A 85 11.98 -17.25 -15.09
N PRO A 86 10.91 -16.91 -15.82
CA PRO A 86 9.79 -16.17 -15.23
C PRO A 86 9.30 -16.98 -14.04
N ILE A 87 9.44 -16.38 -12.86
CA ILE A 87 8.79 -16.84 -11.66
C ILE A 87 7.28 -16.77 -12.01
N SER A 88 6.63 -17.92 -12.23
CA SER A 88 5.17 -18.04 -12.20
C SER A 88 4.60 -17.18 -11.07
N ASP A 89 3.59 -16.35 -11.35
CA ASP A 89 2.89 -15.56 -10.33
C ASP A 89 2.21 -16.44 -9.26
N ASP A 90 2.15 -17.77 -9.48
CA ASP A 90 1.72 -18.74 -8.47
C ASP A 90 2.79 -19.02 -7.38
N HIS A 91 4.03 -18.52 -7.53
CA HIS A 91 5.21 -18.85 -6.68
C HIS A 91 5.26 -18.18 -5.31
N ILE A 92 4.10 -17.91 -4.73
CA ILE A 92 3.95 -17.04 -3.57
C ILE A 92 3.29 -17.87 -2.46
N GLY A 93 3.99 -18.89 -1.96
CA GLY A 93 3.49 -19.70 -0.85
C GLY A 93 3.76 -19.02 0.49
N VAL A 94 4.99 -19.12 0.99
CA VAL A 94 5.39 -18.51 2.27
C VAL A 94 5.49 -17.00 2.16
N ARG A 95 6.05 -16.44 1.07
CA ARG A 95 6.10 -14.97 0.92
C ARG A 95 4.70 -14.35 0.94
N TYR A 96 3.70 -14.96 0.29
CA TYR A 96 2.33 -14.47 0.28
C TYR A 96 1.69 -14.65 1.65
N ARG A 97 1.82 -15.83 2.26
CA ARG A 97 1.25 -16.09 3.60
C ARG A 97 1.89 -15.20 4.66
N LEU A 98 3.20 -14.97 4.56
CA LEU A 98 3.93 -14.09 5.46
C LEU A 98 3.56 -12.63 5.20
N ASN A 99 3.38 -12.24 3.93
CA ASN A 99 2.88 -10.93 3.56
C ASN A 99 1.46 -10.68 4.10
N ASP A 100 0.52 -11.59 3.85
CA ASP A 100 -0.85 -11.53 4.35
C ASP A 100 -0.87 -11.56 5.88
N PHE A 101 -0.06 -12.41 6.51
CA PHE A 101 0.10 -12.46 7.97
C PHE A 101 0.58 -11.11 8.51
N VAL A 102 1.67 -10.57 7.98
CA VAL A 102 2.21 -9.26 8.36
C VAL A 102 1.15 -8.17 8.19
N GLY A 103 0.49 -8.12 7.04
CA GLY A 103 -0.54 -7.12 6.78
C GLY A 103 -1.71 -7.23 7.74
N ARG A 104 -2.15 -8.45 8.08
CA ARG A 104 -3.20 -8.68 9.09
C ARG A 104 -2.74 -8.29 10.49
N SER A 105 -1.51 -8.60 10.88
CA SER A 105 -0.99 -8.26 12.21
C SER A 105 -0.84 -6.75 12.39
N ILE A 106 -0.37 -6.03 11.36
CA ILE A 106 -0.31 -4.57 11.42
C ILE A 106 -1.71 -3.97 11.48
N ARG A 107 -2.64 -4.43 10.64
CA ARG A 107 -4.06 -3.99 10.71
C ARG A 107 -4.70 -4.27 12.07
N PHE A 108 -4.39 -5.41 12.68
CA PHE A 108 -4.89 -5.75 14.01
C PHE A 108 -4.44 -4.72 15.05
N HIS A 109 -3.15 -4.41 15.12
CA HIS A 109 -2.65 -3.41 16.08
C HIS A 109 -3.11 -1.98 15.76
N LEU A 110 -3.22 -1.62 14.47
CA LEU A 110 -3.81 -0.34 14.10
C LEU A 110 -5.26 -0.21 14.57
N ARG A 111 -6.05 -1.29 14.53
CA ARG A 111 -7.43 -1.30 15.06
C ARG A 111 -7.47 -1.14 16.57
N GLU A 112 -6.63 -1.86 17.30
CA GLU A 112 -6.56 -1.73 18.77
C GLU A 112 -6.27 -0.30 19.21
N ILE A 113 -5.40 0.40 18.47
CA ILE A 113 -5.01 1.78 18.78
C ILE A 113 -6.03 2.80 18.26
N LEU A 114 -6.40 2.72 16.98
CA LEU A 114 -7.12 3.80 16.30
C LEU A 114 -8.64 3.69 16.39
N ASP A 115 -9.19 2.47 16.40
CA ASP A 115 -10.64 2.27 16.41
C ASP A 115 -11.22 2.35 17.83
N THR A 116 -10.36 2.41 18.84
CA THR A 116 -10.74 2.68 20.24
C THR A 116 -10.80 4.18 20.56
N ILE A 117 -10.48 5.06 19.60
CA ILE A 117 -10.65 6.50 19.75
C ILE A 117 -12.15 6.83 19.77
N PRO A 118 -12.65 7.59 20.76
CA PRO A 118 -14.08 7.89 20.83
C PRO A 118 -14.58 8.68 19.61
N GLU A 119 -15.76 8.29 19.08
CA GLU A 119 -16.37 8.86 17.87
C GLU A 119 -16.57 10.38 17.92
N GLY A 120 -16.68 10.97 19.11
CA GLY A 120 -16.84 12.42 19.29
C GLY A 120 -15.56 13.25 19.10
N VAL A 121 -14.39 12.60 19.06
CA VAL A 121 -13.09 13.26 19.06
C VAL A 121 -12.60 13.56 17.64
N ILE A 122 -12.94 12.69 16.69
CA ILE A 122 -12.59 12.82 15.27
C ILE A 122 -13.85 13.30 14.53
N ASP A 123 -13.79 14.42 13.79
CA ASP A 123 -14.92 14.86 12.94
C ASP A 123 -14.98 14.02 11.66
N PHE A 124 -15.34 12.75 11.84
CA PHE A 124 -15.39 11.77 10.79
C PHE A 124 -16.74 11.83 10.06
N ARG A 125 -16.86 12.77 9.11
CA ARG A 125 -18.09 12.90 8.31
C ARG A 125 -18.10 11.88 7.17
N VAL A 126 -18.40 10.62 7.49
CA VAL A 126 -18.52 9.52 6.53
C VAL A 126 -19.45 9.90 5.37
N GLU A 127 -20.51 10.68 5.62
CA GLU A 127 -21.48 11.05 4.57
C GLU A 127 -20.88 11.94 3.49
N LYS A 128 -19.80 12.69 3.79
CA LYS A 128 -19.04 13.43 2.78
C LYS A 128 -18.13 12.51 1.96
N CYS A 129 -17.73 11.39 2.55
CA CYS A 129 -16.88 10.36 1.95
C CYS A 129 -17.69 9.25 1.24
N ALA A 130 -19.01 9.19 1.43
CA ALA A 130 -19.90 8.16 0.86
C ALA A 130 -20.07 8.26 -0.66
N ALA A 131 -19.80 9.42 -1.25
CA ALA A 131 -19.74 9.62 -2.70
C ALA A 131 -18.39 9.21 -3.32
N GLU A 132 -17.42 8.85 -2.47
CA GLU A 132 -16.06 8.55 -2.88
C GLU A 132 -15.91 7.04 -3.11
N ARG A 133 -15.04 6.63 -4.03
CA ARG A 133 -14.87 5.21 -4.42
C ARG A 133 -14.39 4.32 -3.26
N TRP A 134 -13.80 4.92 -2.23
CA TRP A 134 -13.39 4.27 -0.98
C TRP A 134 -14.45 4.36 0.12
N GLY A 135 -15.65 4.90 -0.14
CA GLY A 135 -16.78 4.90 0.79
C GLY A 135 -17.04 3.52 1.41
N ARG A 136 -16.86 2.44 0.63
CA ARG A 136 -16.94 1.05 1.13
C ARG A 136 -15.85 0.66 2.14
N VAL A 137 -14.68 1.28 2.06
CA VAL A 137 -13.55 1.06 2.98
C VAL A 137 -13.77 1.80 4.31
N VAL A 138 -14.68 2.78 4.34
CA VAL A 138 -15.05 3.58 5.53
C VAL A 138 -16.51 3.47 5.93
N GLU A 139 -17.25 2.51 5.36
CA GLU A 139 -18.65 2.25 5.71
C GLU A 139 -18.79 1.90 7.20
N ASP A 140 -17.74 1.34 7.82
CA ASP A 140 -17.67 0.99 9.23
C ASP A 140 -17.17 2.14 10.13
N GLY A 141 -16.79 3.29 9.58
CA GLY A 141 -16.21 4.42 10.32
C GLY A 141 -14.85 4.12 10.98
N SER A 142 -14.19 3.01 10.62
CA SER A 142 -12.95 2.55 11.23
C SER A 142 -11.78 3.47 10.88
N VAL A 143 -11.26 4.21 11.87
CA VAL A 143 -10.10 5.13 11.73
C VAL A 143 -8.89 4.40 11.15
N SER A 144 -8.67 3.15 11.57
CA SER A 144 -7.59 2.30 11.07
C SER A 144 -7.73 1.96 9.58
N SER A 145 -8.96 1.82 9.06
CA SER A 145 -9.21 1.60 7.63
C SER A 145 -8.84 2.82 6.79
N ILE A 146 -9.12 4.05 7.26
CA ILE A 146 -8.65 5.28 6.58
C ILE A 146 -7.15 5.38 6.66
N MET A 147 -6.57 5.13 7.84
CA MET A 147 -5.12 5.19 8.00
C MET A 147 -4.44 4.21 7.05
N ASN A 148 -4.96 2.99 6.91
CA ASN A 148 -4.47 2.02 5.93
C ASN A 148 -4.55 2.56 4.49
N PHE A 149 -5.68 3.13 4.09
CA PHE A 149 -5.83 3.72 2.76
C PHE A 149 -4.93 4.96 2.55
N ALA A 150 -4.76 5.79 3.57
CA ALA A 150 -3.88 6.94 3.54
C ALA A 150 -2.44 6.50 3.33
N LEU A 151 -1.96 5.50 4.09
CA LEU A 151 -0.63 4.94 3.92
C LEU A 151 -0.41 4.35 2.53
N GLU A 152 -1.41 3.68 1.95
CA GLU A 152 -1.37 3.19 0.56
C GLU A 152 -1.12 4.34 -0.43
N ARG A 153 -1.86 5.44 -0.28
CA ARG A 153 -1.74 6.63 -1.14
C ARG A 153 -0.43 7.41 -0.91
N VAL A 154 0.06 7.47 0.32
CA VAL A 154 1.39 8.03 0.65
C VAL A 154 2.48 7.21 -0.03
N ASN A 155 2.40 5.88 0.07
CA ASN A 155 3.37 4.98 -0.56
C ASN A 155 3.33 5.10 -2.09
N GLU A 156 2.14 5.16 -2.69
CA GLU A 156 1.99 5.41 -4.13
C GLU A 156 2.63 6.73 -4.56
N LEU A 157 2.41 7.81 -3.79
CA LEU A 157 3.05 9.10 -4.04
C LEU A 157 4.57 9.02 -3.93
N ALA A 158 5.10 8.32 -2.94
CA ALA A 158 6.54 8.13 -2.73
C ALA A 158 7.21 7.33 -3.85
N LEU A 159 6.51 6.35 -4.43
CA LEU A 159 7.00 5.60 -5.59
C LEU A 159 7.00 6.42 -6.87
N LEU A 160 5.98 7.27 -7.08
CA LEU A 160 5.88 8.11 -8.27
C LEU A 160 6.80 9.33 -8.22
N TYR A 161 7.00 9.91 -7.03
CA TYR A 161 7.77 11.13 -6.83
C TYR A 161 8.75 10.99 -5.65
N PRO A 162 9.77 10.12 -5.75
CA PRO A 162 10.70 9.85 -4.65
C PRO A 162 11.40 11.13 -4.16
N SER A 163 11.71 12.06 -5.06
CA SER A 163 12.33 13.34 -4.73
C SER A 163 11.48 14.24 -3.82
N LEU A 164 10.16 14.00 -3.69
CA LEU A 164 9.34 14.72 -2.70
C LEU A 164 9.72 14.35 -1.26
N PHE A 165 10.21 13.13 -1.06
CA PHE A 165 10.49 12.55 0.26
C PHE A 165 11.99 12.49 0.56
N GLU A 166 12.85 12.97 -0.35
CA GLU A 166 14.29 13.08 -0.16
C GLU A 166 14.66 14.38 0.57
N PHE A 167 15.45 14.27 1.63
CA PHE A 167 15.86 15.41 2.44
C PHE A 167 16.74 16.38 1.64
N GLY A 168 16.35 17.65 1.58
CA GLY A 168 17.12 18.73 0.95
C GLY A 168 16.92 18.93 -0.56
N GLU A 169 16.18 18.06 -1.25
CA GLU A 169 15.91 18.16 -2.70
C GLU A 169 14.42 18.00 -3.04
N GLN A 170 13.55 18.67 -2.29
CA GLN A 170 12.11 18.64 -2.56
C GLN A 170 11.75 19.26 -3.91
N ARG A 171 11.75 18.43 -4.95
CA ARG A 171 11.29 18.81 -6.28
C ARG A 171 9.81 18.54 -6.38
N ILE A 172 9.05 19.59 -6.15
CA ILE A 172 7.60 19.59 -6.34
C ILE A 172 7.30 19.35 -7.83
N PRO A 173 6.51 18.32 -8.19
CA PRO A 173 6.15 18.07 -9.58
C PRO A 173 5.38 19.24 -10.19
N ALA A 174 5.65 19.50 -11.46
CA ALA A 174 4.94 20.51 -12.23
C ALA A 174 3.86 19.85 -13.07
N PHE A 175 2.59 20.13 -12.75
CA PHE A 175 1.45 19.58 -13.47
C PHE A 175 0.99 20.49 -14.61
N PHE A 176 0.25 19.91 -15.57
CA PHE A 176 -0.40 20.64 -16.67
C PHE A 176 0.58 21.45 -17.54
N LYS A 177 1.78 20.90 -17.77
CA LYS A 177 2.82 21.51 -18.61
C LYS A 177 2.78 21.05 -20.06
N ARG A 178 2.05 19.97 -20.36
CA ARG A 178 1.90 19.45 -21.72
C ARG A 178 1.12 20.43 -22.59
N SER A 179 1.42 20.42 -23.89
CA SER A 179 0.95 21.44 -24.83
C SER A 179 -0.59 21.56 -24.84
N THR A 180 -1.27 20.41 -24.78
CA THR A 180 -2.73 20.35 -24.75
C THR A 180 -3.29 20.90 -23.44
N SER A 181 -2.71 20.54 -22.30
CA SER A 181 -3.19 21.00 -20.98
C SER A 181 -3.05 22.50 -20.80
N VAL A 182 -1.95 23.10 -21.26
CA VAL A 182 -1.78 24.57 -21.26
C VAL A 182 -2.90 25.24 -22.06
N ARG A 183 -3.27 24.66 -23.21
CA ARG A 183 -4.30 25.21 -24.10
C ARG A 183 -5.72 24.89 -23.65
N ALA A 184 -5.94 23.81 -22.91
CA ALA A 184 -7.26 23.23 -22.59
C ALA A 184 -8.26 24.27 -22.04
N LEU A 185 -7.81 25.15 -21.13
CA LEU A 185 -8.68 26.18 -20.54
C LEU A 185 -9.08 27.28 -21.56
N SER A 186 -8.20 27.56 -22.52
CA SER A 186 -8.39 28.55 -23.58
C SER A 186 -9.12 28.02 -24.82
N MET A 187 -9.17 26.70 -25.02
CA MET A 187 -9.79 26.07 -26.19
C MET A 187 -11.26 26.47 -26.36
N LYS A 188 -11.64 26.77 -27.61
CA LYS A 188 -13.05 26.97 -28.00
C LYS A 188 -13.76 25.63 -28.15
N ARG A 189 -15.09 25.64 -28.21
CA ARG A 189 -15.91 24.41 -28.27
C ARG A 189 -15.58 23.57 -29.51
N GLU A 190 -15.27 24.23 -30.61
CA GLU A 190 -14.92 23.63 -31.89
C GLU A 190 -13.56 22.91 -31.80
N ASP A 191 -12.60 23.51 -31.09
CA ASP A 191 -11.26 22.95 -30.88
C ASP A 191 -11.33 21.63 -30.10
N TRP A 192 -12.29 21.49 -29.17
CA TRP A 192 -12.52 20.23 -28.45
C TRP A 192 -13.02 19.09 -29.35
N ARG A 193 -13.56 19.37 -30.55
CA ARG A 193 -13.91 18.32 -31.54
C ARG A 193 -12.72 17.86 -32.34
N LEU A 194 -11.76 18.76 -32.52
CA LEU A 194 -10.58 18.57 -33.35
C LEU A 194 -9.38 18.08 -32.53
N LEU A 195 -9.58 17.79 -31.24
CA LEU A 195 -8.56 17.18 -30.43
C LEU A 195 -8.28 15.78 -30.98
N ASP A 196 -7.04 15.59 -31.42
CA ASP A 196 -6.54 14.31 -31.88
C ASP A 196 -6.29 13.37 -30.69
N GLU A 197 -5.95 12.12 -31.01
CA GLU A 197 -5.70 11.08 -30.02
C GLU A 197 -4.51 11.44 -29.11
N GLU A 198 -3.45 12.02 -29.68
CA GLU A 198 -2.27 12.47 -28.93
C GLU A 198 -2.61 13.55 -27.91
N GLY A 199 -3.31 14.62 -28.32
CA GLY A 199 -3.70 15.68 -27.40
C GLY A 199 -4.68 15.19 -26.33
N TYR A 200 -5.55 14.23 -26.68
CA TYR A 200 -6.41 13.57 -25.70
C TYR A 200 -5.60 12.82 -24.63
N GLU A 201 -4.65 11.98 -25.04
CA GLU A 201 -3.82 11.19 -24.12
C GLU A 201 -2.93 12.08 -23.24
N GLU A 202 -2.38 13.18 -23.80
CA GLU A 202 -1.64 14.18 -23.02
C GLU A 202 -2.50 14.74 -21.88
N LEU A 203 -3.72 15.18 -22.20
CA LEU A 203 -4.62 15.80 -21.24
C LEU A 203 -5.11 14.78 -20.20
N LEU A 204 -5.43 13.56 -20.64
CA LEU A 204 -5.84 12.49 -19.74
C LEU A 204 -4.73 12.15 -18.75
N THR A 205 -3.50 12.01 -19.23
CA THR A 205 -2.33 11.71 -18.42
C THR A 205 -2.09 12.82 -17.39
N ASP A 206 -2.12 14.10 -17.79
CA ASP A 206 -2.00 15.23 -16.85
C ASP A 206 -3.10 15.22 -15.78
N ILE A 207 -4.34 14.88 -16.14
CA ILE A 207 -5.44 14.77 -15.17
C ILE A 207 -5.19 13.62 -14.18
N VAL A 208 -4.77 12.45 -14.67
CA VAL A 208 -4.50 11.28 -13.82
C VAL A 208 -3.33 11.57 -12.88
N GLU A 209 -2.21 12.07 -13.39
CA GLU A 209 -1.03 12.43 -12.60
C GLU A 209 -1.38 13.47 -11.51
N ALA A 210 -2.12 14.52 -11.87
CA ALA A 210 -2.53 15.54 -10.92
C ALA A 210 -3.50 15.01 -9.85
N ARG A 211 -4.40 14.08 -10.22
CA ARG A 211 -5.31 13.43 -9.26
C ARG A 211 -4.57 12.52 -8.30
N THR A 212 -3.70 11.65 -8.80
CA THR A 212 -2.87 10.77 -7.96
C THR A 212 -2.02 11.61 -7.00
N PHE A 213 -1.44 12.71 -7.48
CA PHE A 213 -0.74 13.67 -6.63
C PHE A 213 -1.65 14.29 -5.55
N LEU A 214 -2.81 14.83 -5.93
CA LEU A 214 -3.74 15.45 -4.97
C LEU A 214 -4.17 14.48 -3.88
N LEU A 215 -4.49 13.23 -4.25
CA LEU A 215 -4.92 12.21 -3.31
C LEU A 215 -3.78 11.81 -2.36
N GLY A 216 -2.57 11.59 -2.90
CA GLY A 216 -1.38 11.31 -2.10
C GLY A 216 -1.01 12.46 -1.16
N ALA A 217 -1.08 13.70 -1.63
CA ALA A 217 -0.76 14.87 -0.81
C ALA A 217 -1.78 15.06 0.33
N ARG A 218 -3.08 14.88 0.06
CA ARG A 218 -4.12 14.88 1.11
C ARG A 218 -3.93 13.73 2.10
N ALA A 219 -3.50 12.56 1.64
CA ALA A 219 -3.17 11.43 2.50
C ALA A 219 -2.00 11.76 3.42
N CYS A 220 -0.96 12.41 2.90
CA CYS A 220 0.17 12.91 3.70
C CYS A 220 -0.31 13.86 4.81
N THR A 221 -1.15 14.85 4.46
CA THR A 221 -1.73 15.77 5.45
C THR A 221 -2.55 15.04 6.50
N TYR A 222 -3.45 14.14 6.09
CA TYR A 222 -4.28 13.36 7.01
C TYR A 222 -3.44 12.51 7.97
N THR A 223 -2.47 11.76 7.44
CA THR A 223 -1.58 10.90 8.22
C THR A 223 -0.77 11.73 9.21
N LEU A 224 -0.24 12.88 8.77
CA LEU A 224 0.50 13.79 9.65
C LEU A 224 -0.39 14.37 10.75
N ASP A 225 -1.57 14.88 10.41
CA ASP A 225 -2.54 15.46 11.34
C ASP A 225 -2.95 14.43 12.40
N LEU A 226 -3.26 13.19 11.97
CA LEU A 226 -3.64 12.10 12.87
C LEU A 226 -2.48 11.73 13.81
N LEU A 227 -1.28 11.46 13.26
CA LEU A 227 -0.13 11.01 14.05
C LEU A 227 0.46 12.08 14.97
N THR A 228 0.26 13.36 14.66
CA THR A 228 0.73 14.47 15.50
C THR A 228 -0.33 15.01 16.46
N TRP A 229 -1.55 14.51 16.39
CA TRP A 229 -2.61 14.89 17.31
C TRP A 229 -2.24 14.49 18.75
N PRO A 230 -2.16 15.44 19.71
CA PRO A 230 -1.74 15.14 21.07
C PRO A 230 -2.58 14.06 21.77
N GLY A 231 -3.89 14.04 21.50
CA GLY A 231 -4.78 13.03 22.09
C GLY A 231 -4.53 11.62 21.55
N LEU A 232 -4.07 11.45 20.30
CA LEU A 232 -3.64 10.15 19.81
C LEU A 232 -2.38 9.69 20.53
N LYS A 233 -1.43 10.60 20.79
CA LYS A 233 -0.21 10.24 21.52
C LYS A 233 -0.53 9.70 22.92
N GLU A 234 -1.41 10.39 23.65
CA GLU A 234 -1.86 9.94 24.98
C GLU A 234 -2.64 8.62 24.88
N HIS A 235 -3.62 8.55 23.97
CA HIS A 235 -4.45 7.36 23.74
C HIS A 235 -3.62 6.13 23.35
N ALA A 236 -2.72 6.27 22.37
CA ALA A 236 -1.83 5.21 21.94
C ALA A 236 -0.94 4.72 23.08
N THR A 237 -0.41 5.63 23.91
CA THR A 237 0.38 5.24 25.11
C THR A 237 -0.45 4.36 26.04
N ASN A 238 -1.74 4.66 26.24
CA ASN A 238 -2.65 3.84 27.05
C ASN A 238 -2.99 2.48 26.39
N GLN A 239 -2.90 2.37 25.07
CA GLN A 239 -3.11 1.14 24.30
C GLN A 239 -1.81 0.34 24.04
N GLY A 240 -0.70 0.67 24.72
CA GLY A 240 0.58 -0.03 24.56
C GLY A 240 1.44 0.44 23.40
N GLY A 241 1.06 1.55 22.76
CA GLY A 241 1.82 2.28 21.75
C GLY A 241 1.88 1.63 20.37
N PHE A 242 2.73 2.18 19.48
CA PHE A 242 2.88 1.70 18.10
C PHE A 242 3.96 0.62 17.97
N GLU A 243 4.69 0.30 19.04
CA GLU A 243 5.90 -0.51 19.05
C GLU A 243 5.68 -1.90 18.44
N ALA A 244 4.50 -2.51 18.67
CA ALA A 244 4.16 -3.81 18.08
C ALA A 244 4.00 -3.71 16.54
N ALA A 245 3.30 -2.69 16.06
CA ALA A 245 3.16 -2.45 14.62
C ALA A 245 4.51 -2.08 13.98
N GLU A 246 5.32 -1.25 14.65
CA GLU A 246 6.67 -0.85 14.21
C GLU A 246 7.62 -2.04 14.12
N ALA A 247 7.62 -2.94 15.11
CA ALA A 247 8.47 -4.12 15.10
C ALA A 247 8.14 -5.06 13.93
N ILE A 248 6.85 -5.23 13.62
CA ILE A 248 6.38 -6.05 12.51
C ILE A 248 6.72 -5.38 11.17
N ALA A 249 6.44 -4.08 11.02
CA ALA A 249 6.78 -3.29 9.84
C ALA A 249 8.30 -3.23 9.58
N THR A 250 9.10 -3.09 10.63
CA THR A 250 10.57 -3.16 10.57
C THR A 250 11.03 -4.52 10.08
N THR A 251 10.42 -5.60 10.59
CA THR A 251 10.73 -6.96 10.11
C THR A 251 10.34 -7.14 8.64
N PHE A 252 9.18 -6.63 8.25
CA PHE A 252 8.68 -6.63 6.87
C PHE A 252 9.62 -5.89 5.90
N ARG A 253 10.17 -4.76 6.35
CA ARG A 253 11.19 -3.98 5.62
C ARG A 253 12.52 -4.70 5.56
N ARG A 254 13.05 -5.17 6.70
CA ARG A 254 14.35 -5.86 6.83
C ARG A 254 14.42 -7.13 6.00
N LEU A 255 13.32 -7.86 5.88
CA LEU A 255 13.23 -9.08 5.08
C LEU A 255 12.92 -8.81 3.59
N SER A 256 12.77 -7.55 3.18
CA SER A 256 12.39 -7.16 1.81
C SER A 256 11.14 -7.86 1.28
N ILE A 257 10.17 -8.15 2.16
CA ILE A 257 8.91 -8.80 1.76
C ILE A 257 7.96 -7.75 1.13
N HIS A 258 8.07 -6.51 1.58
CA HIS A 258 7.26 -5.38 1.10
C HIS A 258 7.39 -5.09 -0.40
N SER A 259 8.56 -5.31 -1.02
CA SER A 259 8.84 -4.87 -2.40
C SER A 259 7.98 -5.53 -3.48
N SER A 260 7.32 -6.64 -3.18
CA SER A 260 6.47 -7.40 -4.10
C SER A 260 5.12 -7.73 -3.47
N SER A 261 4.62 -6.84 -2.63
CA SER A 261 3.47 -7.07 -1.77
C SER A 261 2.36 -6.03 -2.01
N GLU A 262 1.11 -6.48 -2.01
CA GLU A 262 -0.09 -5.62 -1.95
C GLU A 262 -0.21 -4.80 -0.66
N HIS A 263 0.67 -5.05 0.31
CA HIS A 263 0.73 -4.40 1.62
C HIS A 263 2.03 -3.61 1.82
N GLN A 264 2.73 -3.30 0.72
CA GLN A 264 4.01 -2.60 0.71
C GLN A 264 4.01 -1.31 1.55
N HIS A 265 2.87 -0.61 1.60
CA HIS A 265 2.70 0.64 2.34
C HIS A 265 2.89 0.51 3.85
N PHE A 266 2.71 -0.69 4.42
CA PHE A 266 3.00 -0.88 5.84
C PHE A 266 4.48 -0.77 6.18
N ALA A 267 5.39 -0.83 5.21
CA ALA A 267 6.81 -0.54 5.45
C ALA A 267 7.03 0.91 5.94
N LEU A 268 6.10 1.83 5.67
CA LEU A 268 6.12 3.21 6.19
C LEU A 268 5.99 3.26 7.73
N LEU A 269 5.39 2.25 8.35
CA LEU A 269 5.21 2.16 9.79
C LEU A 269 6.43 1.55 10.51
N ALA A 270 7.56 1.34 9.83
CA ALA A 270 8.74 0.77 10.48
C ALA A 270 9.28 1.66 11.62
N ASP A 271 9.18 2.98 11.47
CA ASP A 271 9.36 3.96 12.55
C ASP A 271 8.36 5.11 12.31
N VAL A 272 7.39 5.25 13.21
CA VAL A 272 6.32 6.26 13.13
C VAL A 272 6.89 7.68 13.28
N ARG A 273 7.99 7.85 14.03
CA ARG A 273 8.64 9.16 14.17
C ARG A 273 9.34 9.56 12.88
N ASP A 274 9.98 8.62 12.20
CA ASP A 274 10.57 8.85 10.88
C ASP A 274 9.48 9.19 9.85
N LEU A 275 8.35 8.47 9.87
CA LEU A 275 7.20 8.79 9.03
C LEU A 275 6.68 10.21 9.31
N VAL A 276 6.50 10.59 10.57
CA VAL A 276 6.08 11.95 10.94
C VAL A 276 7.11 12.99 10.47
N SER A 277 8.41 12.74 10.64
CA SER A 277 9.47 13.65 10.19
C SER A 277 9.42 13.84 8.67
N MET A 278 9.34 12.74 7.94
CA MET A 278 9.23 12.71 6.48
C MET A 278 8.03 13.53 5.99
N LEU A 279 6.87 13.39 6.64
CA LEU A 279 5.65 14.10 6.26
C LEU A 279 5.67 15.58 6.64
N LYS A 280 6.31 15.97 7.76
CA LYS A 280 6.43 17.38 8.18
C LYS A 280 7.18 18.23 7.17
N ASP A 281 8.17 17.64 6.51
CA ASP A 281 8.99 18.34 5.54
C ASP A 281 8.17 18.74 4.29
N LEU A 282 7.00 18.14 4.05
CA LEU A 282 6.15 18.39 2.87
C LEU A 282 5.32 19.70 2.93
N SER A 283 5.71 20.67 3.77
CA SER A 283 5.02 21.95 3.96
C SER A 283 4.82 22.81 2.68
N GLY A 284 5.50 22.47 1.58
CA GLY A 284 5.35 23.13 0.28
C GLY A 284 4.21 22.63 -0.62
N LEU A 285 3.55 21.51 -0.29
CA LEU A 285 2.58 20.87 -1.18
C LEU A 285 1.28 21.68 -1.36
N GLU A 286 0.87 22.46 -0.35
CA GLU A 286 -0.42 23.16 -0.33
C GLU A 286 -0.64 24.06 -1.56
N ARG A 287 0.41 24.77 -1.99
CA ARG A 287 0.34 25.65 -3.16
C ARG A 287 0.07 24.85 -4.43
N THR A 288 0.81 23.77 -4.64
CA THR A 288 0.66 22.89 -5.81
C THR A 288 -0.68 22.18 -5.79
N MET A 289 -1.15 21.76 -4.62
CA MET A 289 -2.50 21.20 -4.46
C MET A 289 -3.55 22.22 -4.91
N ALA A 290 -3.48 23.47 -4.43
CA ALA A 290 -4.42 24.52 -4.80
C ALA A 290 -4.38 24.84 -6.31
N GLU A 291 -3.18 24.86 -6.92
CA GLU A 291 -3.02 25.05 -8.36
C GLU A 291 -3.65 23.89 -9.16
N CYS A 292 -3.42 22.64 -8.76
CA CYS A 292 -4.02 21.46 -9.38
C CYS A 292 -5.55 21.43 -9.25
N GLU A 293 -6.07 21.70 -8.06
CA GLU A 293 -7.52 21.78 -7.80
C GLU A 293 -8.17 22.87 -8.66
N LYS A 294 -7.56 24.06 -8.71
CA LYS A 294 -8.07 25.16 -9.53
C LYS A 294 -8.13 24.79 -11.01
N PHE A 295 -7.10 24.11 -11.51
CA PHE A 295 -7.06 23.66 -12.91
C PHE A 295 -8.17 22.62 -13.17
N ILE A 296 -8.25 21.56 -12.36
CA ILE A 296 -9.26 20.50 -12.47
C ILE A 296 -10.68 21.07 -12.40
N LEU A 297 -10.96 21.96 -11.44
CA LEU A 297 -12.27 22.61 -11.32
C LEU A 297 -12.61 23.48 -12.54
N SER A 298 -11.62 24.18 -13.09
CA SER A 298 -11.80 24.98 -14.30
C SER A 298 -12.09 24.10 -15.51
N LEU A 299 -11.42 22.95 -15.61
CA LEU A 299 -11.63 21.97 -16.67
C LEU A 299 -13.01 21.31 -16.56
N ILE A 300 -13.44 20.93 -15.35
CA ILE A 300 -14.80 20.45 -15.05
C ILE A 300 -15.84 21.45 -15.55
N LYS A 301 -15.70 22.74 -15.21
CA LYS A 301 -16.64 23.79 -15.66
C LYS A 301 -16.65 23.91 -17.18
N LYS A 302 -15.48 23.82 -17.83
CA LYS A 302 -15.37 23.90 -19.29
C LYS A 302 -16.09 22.73 -19.97
N ILE A 303 -15.85 21.52 -19.49
CA ILE A 303 -16.37 20.27 -20.07
C ILE A 303 -17.85 20.06 -19.76
N ALA A 304 -18.35 20.56 -18.62
CA ALA A 304 -19.78 20.61 -18.31
C ALA A 304 -20.58 21.35 -19.39
N ASN A 305 -19.98 22.43 -19.92
CA ASN A 305 -20.59 23.33 -20.90
C ASN A 305 -20.45 22.85 -22.36
N LEU A 306 -19.89 21.66 -22.59
CA LEU A 306 -19.82 21.05 -23.92
C LEU A 306 -21.14 20.36 -24.30
N PRO A 307 -21.59 20.46 -25.56
CA PRO A 307 -22.85 19.89 -26.03
C PRO A 307 -23.05 18.39 -25.71
N THR A 308 -24.31 17.97 -25.63
CA THR A 308 -24.71 16.58 -25.39
C THR A 308 -24.24 15.63 -26.49
N SER A 309 -23.96 16.11 -27.70
CA SER A 309 -23.41 15.30 -28.80
C SER A 309 -22.03 14.69 -28.49
N TYR A 310 -21.32 15.23 -27.48
CA TYR A 310 -20.05 14.68 -26.97
C TYR A 310 -20.25 13.66 -25.84
N LYS A 311 -21.50 13.26 -25.53
CA LYS A 311 -21.84 12.25 -24.51
C LYS A 311 -21.90 10.82 -25.07
N ARG A 312 -21.41 10.57 -26.29
CA ARG A 312 -21.33 9.19 -26.80
C ARG A 312 -20.46 8.36 -25.86
N LYS A 313 -21.04 7.30 -25.29
CA LYS A 313 -20.38 6.39 -24.36
C LYS A 313 -19.15 5.79 -25.06
N GLY A 314 -17.98 5.89 -24.43
CA GLY A 314 -16.69 5.42 -24.98
C GLY A 314 -15.93 6.43 -25.86
N GLY A 315 -16.45 7.66 -26.07
CA GLY A 315 -15.67 8.72 -26.71
C GLY A 315 -14.69 9.41 -25.76
N PHE A 316 -13.63 10.02 -26.30
CA PHE A 316 -12.58 10.74 -25.56
C PHE A 316 -13.11 11.69 -24.47
N ILE A 317 -14.06 12.56 -24.80
CA ILE A 317 -14.67 13.48 -23.81
C ILE A 317 -15.45 12.73 -22.71
N SER A 318 -16.03 11.57 -23.00
CA SER A 318 -16.70 10.75 -21.99
C SER A 318 -15.69 10.19 -20.97
N ASN A 319 -14.49 9.83 -21.41
CA ASN A 319 -13.43 9.31 -20.55
C ASN A 319 -12.80 10.41 -19.69
N ILE A 320 -12.50 11.57 -20.27
CA ILE A 320 -12.08 12.75 -19.49
C ILE A 320 -13.15 13.13 -18.47
N ARG A 321 -14.44 13.08 -18.84
CA ARG A 321 -15.54 13.29 -17.88
C ARG A 321 -15.52 12.25 -16.78
N ALA A 322 -15.37 10.96 -17.09
CA ALA A 322 -15.25 9.93 -16.05
C ALA A 322 -14.08 10.25 -15.10
N CYS A 323 -12.91 10.61 -15.63
CA CYS A 323 -11.75 10.97 -14.83
C CYS A 323 -11.89 12.30 -14.06
N LEU A 324 -12.75 13.24 -14.48
CA LEU A 324 -12.92 14.52 -13.79
C LEU A 324 -14.11 14.57 -12.83
N TYR A 325 -15.16 13.78 -13.08
CA TYR A 325 -16.38 13.80 -12.25
C TYR A 325 -16.41 12.72 -11.18
N ASP A 326 -15.52 11.74 -11.27
CA ASP A 326 -15.20 10.79 -10.18
C ASP A 326 -14.58 11.50 -8.95
N SER A 327 -14.24 12.79 -9.05
CA SER A 327 -13.51 13.55 -8.03
C SER A 327 -14.34 14.52 -7.17
N LYS A 328 -15.68 14.49 -7.24
CA LYS A 328 -16.50 15.40 -6.39
C LYS A 328 -16.40 15.10 -4.89
N GLY A 329 -15.76 14.01 -4.51
CA GLY A 329 -15.21 13.77 -3.19
C GLY A 329 -13.98 12.90 -3.35
N GLU A 330 -12.79 13.46 -3.23
CA GLU A 330 -11.59 12.66 -2.94
C GLU A 330 -10.90 13.31 -1.74
N HIS A 331 -11.66 13.49 -0.67
CA HIS A 331 -11.22 14.22 0.50
C HIS A 331 -11.05 13.25 1.67
N PHE A 332 -9.83 13.20 2.18
CA PHE A 332 -9.63 12.61 3.50
C PHE A 332 -10.45 13.40 4.53
N PRO A 333 -11.03 12.69 5.51
CA PRO A 333 -11.79 13.31 6.57
C PRO A 333 -10.85 14.18 7.40
N LYS A 334 -11.36 15.31 7.90
CA LYS A 334 -10.54 16.14 8.78
C LYS A 334 -10.40 15.41 10.11
N ALA A 335 -9.17 15.08 10.48
CA ALA A 335 -8.90 14.28 11.67
C ALA A 335 -9.42 14.93 12.98
N ILE A 336 -9.74 16.24 13.01
CA ILE A 336 -9.86 16.96 14.28
C ILE A 336 -10.96 18.04 14.29
N LYS A 337 -11.80 18.01 15.33
CA LYS A 337 -12.59 19.16 15.84
C LYS A 337 -11.76 19.90 16.89
N LYS A 338 -11.86 21.24 16.90
CA LYS A 338 -11.22 22.13 17.89
C LYS A 338 -11.43 21.58 19.32
N ALA A 339 -10.31 21.49 20.05
CA ALA A 339 -10.13 21.26 21.48
C ALA A 339 -11.39 20.86 22.26
N ILE A 340 -11.32 19.72 22.97
CA ILE A 340 -12.04 19.58 24.24
C ILE A 340 -11.46 20.66 25.16
N THR A 341 -11.97 21.88 25.06
CA THR A 341 -11.94 22.83 26.16
C THR A 341 -12.88 22.23 27.19
N GLU A 342 -12.27 21.72 28.25
CA GLU A 342 -12.82 21.62 29.61
C GLU A 342 -14.30 21.23 29.71
N SER A 343 -14.53 19.98 30.09
CA SER A 343 -15.74 19.66 30.86
C SER A 343 -15.47 18.48 31.79
N ALA A 344 -15.12 18.87 33.03
CA ALA A 344 -15.40 18.29 34.35
C ALA A 344 -15.33 16.77 34.55
#